data_AF-A0A8C5NIY3-F1
#
_entry.id   AF-A0A8C5NIY3-F1
#
_cell.length_a   1.000
_cell.length_b   1.000
_cell.length_c   1.000
_cell.angle_alpha   90.00
_cell.angle_beta   90.00
_cell.angle_gamma   90.00
#
_symmetry.space_group_name_H-M   'P 1'
#
loop_
_entity.id
_entity.type
_entity.pdbx_description
1 polymer ?
#
loop_
_entity_poly.entity_id
_entity_poly.type
_entity_poly.pdbx_seq_one_letter_code
_entity_poly.pdbx_strand_id
1 'polypeptide(L)'
;MIGCSFVVNRKFFGEIGLLDPGMDVYGGENIELGIKVWLCGGSMEVLPCSRVAHIERKKKPYNNNIGFYTKRNALRVAEVWMDDYKWHVYIAWNLPLENPGIDIGDVSERKALRKSLKCKNFQWYLDHVYPEMRRYNNTIAYGELRNNKAKDVCLDQGPQENHTAILYPCHGWGPQVRLCPGLGR
;
A
#
# COMPACT_ATOMS: atom_id res chain seq x y z
N MET A 1 -8.26 -4.73 8.23
CA MET A 1 -8.90 -6.04 7.98
C MET A 1 -7.93 -6.95 7.22
N ILE A 2 -7.88 -8.25 7.54
CA ILE A 2 -7.02 -9.22 6.84
C ILE A 2 -7.57 -9.60 5.45
N GLY A 3 -8.87 -9.38 5.19
CA GLY A 3 -9.49 -9.57 3.86
C GLY A 3 -10.17 -10.91 3.64
N CYS A 4 -9.58 -12.00 4.12
CA CYS A 4 -10.04 -13.37 3.84
C CYS A 4 -11.34 -13.78 4.56
N SER A 5 -11.78 -13.02 5.57
CA SER A 5 -12.99 -13.32 6.33
C SER A 5 -13.59 -12.03 6.88
N PHE A 6 -14.78 -11.69 6.40
CA PHE A 6 -15.58 -10.57 6.89
C PHE A 6 -17.06 -10.86 6.62
N VAL A 7 -17.93 -10.16 7.34
CA VAL A 7 -19.38 -10.17 7.12
C VAL A 7 -19.79 -8.76 6.77
N VAL A 8 -20.63 -8.62 5.75
CA VAL A 8 -21.13 -7.33 5.28
C VAL A 8 -22.58 -7.46 4.84
N ASN A 9 -23.36 -6.38 5.03
CA ASN A 9 -24.68 -6.30 4.45
C ASN A 9 -24.58 -6.29 2.92
N ARG A 10 -25.31 -7.19 2.23
CA ARG A 10 -25.26 -7.33 0.77
C ARG A 10 -25.62 -6.04 0.03
N LYS A 11 -26.63 -5.30 0.50
CA LYS A 11 -27.09 -4.06 -0.13
C LYS A 11 -26.01 -2.98 0.00
N PHE A 12 -25.49 -2.77 1.21
CA PHE A 12 -24.37 -1.85 1.44
C PHE A 12 -23.15 -2.21 0.58
N PHE A 13 -22.79 -3.50 0.51
CA PHE A 13 -21.64 -3.94 -0.28
C PHE A 13 -21.81 -3.63 -1.78
N GLY A 14 -23.03 -3.77 -2.30
CA GLY A 14 -23.37 -3.36 -3.66
C GLY A 14 -23.32 -1.85 -3.86
N GLU A 15 -23.84 -1.06 -2.92
CA GLU A 15 -23.86 0.40 -2.97
C GLU A 15 -22.44 1.01 -2.96
N ILE A 16 -21.50 0.42 -2.22
CA ILE A 16 -20.09 0.82 -2.23
C ILE A 16 -19.29 0.23 -3.41
N GLY A 17 -19.97 -0.41 -4.37
CA GLY A 17 -19.38 -0.86 -5.64
C GLY A 17 -18.56 -2.15 -5.58
N LEU A 18 -18.85 -3.06 -4.63
CA LEU A 18 -18.21 -4.38 -4.49
C LEU A 18 -16.68 -4.27 -4.38
N LEU A 19 -15.93 -5.30 -4.78
CA LEU A 19 -14.48 -5.20 -4.98
C LEU A 19 -14.18 -4.56 -6.34
N ASP A 20 -13.01 -3.95 -6.48
CA ASP A 20 -12.55 -3.44 -7.77
C ASP A 20 -12.34 -4.60 -8.77
N PRO A 21 -13.15 -4.70 -9.85
CA PRO A 21 -13.04 -5.78 -10.82
C PRO A 21 -11.77 -5.71 -11.67
N GLY A 22 -11.05 -4.58 -11.66
CA GLY A 22 -9.77 -4.43 -12.34
C GLY A 22 -8.57 -4.94 -11.53
N MET A 23 -8.78 -5.47 -10.31
CA MET A 23 -7.73 -6.13 -9.54
C MET A 23 -7.53 -7.57 -10.00
N ASP A 24 -6.25 -7.94 -10.12
CA ASP A 24 -5.87 -9.26 -10.63
C ASP A 24 -5.28 -10.15 -9.54
N VAL A 25 -5.64 -11.43 -9.57
CA VAL A 25 -5.03 -12.55 -8.83
C VAL A 25 -5.05 -12.41 -7.29
N TYR A 26 -4.22 -11.55 -6.71
CA TYR A 26 -4.03 -11.46 -5.27
C TYR A 26 -3.37 -10.15 -4.81
N GLY A 27 -3.90 -9.61 -3.72
CA GLY A 27 -3.28 -8.56 -2.93
C GLY A 27 -3.88 -7.20 -3.22
N GLY A 28 -4.03 -6.39 -2.17
CA GLY A 28 -4.55 -5.02 -2.25
C GLY A 28 -6.06 -4.91 -2.04
N GLU A 29 -6.84 -5.98 -2.27
CA GLU A 29 -8.31 -5.94 -2.16
C GLU A 29 -8.80 -5.66 -0.74
N ASN A 30 -8.09 -6.17 0.25
CA ASN A 30 -8.38 -5.94 1.67
C ASN A 30 -8.08 -4.50 2.11
N ILE A 31 -7.05 -3.89 1.52
CA ILE A 31 -6.66 -2.50 1.77
C ILE A 31 -7.64 -1.56 1.07
N GLU A 32 -7.99 -1.85 -0.19
CA GLU A 32 -8.98 -1.11 -0.96
C GLU A 32 -10.32 -1.07 -0.24
N LEU A 33 -10.85 -2.24 0.12
CA LEU A 33 -12.13 -2.33 0.79
C LEU A 33 -12.10 -1.60 2.12
N GLY A 34 -11.00 -1.72 2.88
CA GLY A 34 -10.88 -1.08 4.17
C GLY A 34 -10.88 0.45 4.09
N ILE A 35 -10.07 1.01 3.19
CA ILE A 35 -10.03 2.46 2.98
C ILE A 35 -11.38 2.96 2.45
N LYS A 36 -11.95 2.28 1.44
CA LYS A 36 -13.23 2.63 0.82
C LYS A 36 -14.37 2.70 1.83
N VAL A 37 -14.53 1.66 2.65
CA VAL A 37 -15.61 1.60 3.65
C VAL A 37 -15.56 2.81 4.58
N TRP A 38 -14.38 3.13 5.11
CA TRP A 38 -14.21 4.28 6.02
C TRP A 38 -14.43 5.62 5.32
N LEU A 39 -13.88 5.80 4.12
CA LEU A 39 -14.01 7.06 3.39
C LEU A 39 -15.45 7.33 2.93
N CYS A 40 -16.23 6.27 2.65
CA CYS A 40 -17.57 6.37 2.10
C CYS A 40 -18.68 6.19 3.16
N GLY A 41 -18.36 6.37 4.44
CA GLY A 41 -19.35 6.49 5.52
C GLY A 41 -19.74 5.20 6.24
N GLY A 42 -19.02 4.10 5.99
CA GLY A 42 -19.12 2.90 6.80
C GLY A 42 -18.07 2.84 7.92
N SER A 43 -18.06 1.73 8.64
CA SER A 43 -17.07 1.40 9.68
C SER A 43 -16.55 -0.02 9.49
N MET A 44 -15.41 -0.31 10.10
CA MET A 44 -14.87 -1.67 10.18
C MET A 44 -14.67 -2.06 11.64
N GLU A 45 -15.14 -3.25 11.98
CA GLU A 45 -15.11 -3.75 13.36
C GLU A 45 -14.52 -5.15 13.41
N VAL A 46 -13.83 -5.44 14.51
CA VAL A 46 -13.35 -6.78 14.84
C VAL A 46 -14.19 -7.25 16.02
N LEU A 47 -14.95 -8.34 15.83
CA LEU A 47 -15.79 -8.93 16.88
C LEU A 47 -15.03 -10.05 17.60
N PRO A 48 -14.52 -9.87 18.83
CA PRO A 48 -13.66 -10.85 19.50
C PRO A 48 -14.37 -12.18 19.81
N CYS A 49 -15.70 -12.15 19.88
CA CYS A 49 -16.55 -13.34 20.10
C CYS A 49 -16.69 -14.20 18.84
N SER A 50 -16.48 -13.64 17.64
CA SER A 50 -16.51 -14.38 16.39
C SER A 50 -15.10 -14.90 16.07
N ARG A 51 -14.93 -16.22 16.01
CA ARG A 51 -13.62 -16.86 15.83
C ARG A 51 -13.63 -17.71 14.58
N VAL A 52 -12.74 -17.40 13.64
CA VAL A 52 -12.51 -18.15 12.41
C VAL A 52 -11.02 -18.46 12.32
N ALA A 53 -10.66 -19.73 12.21
CA ALA A 53 -9.27 -20.14 12.04
C ALA A 53 -8.87 -20.03 10.56
N HIS A 54 -7.71 -19.45 10.29
CA HIS A 54 -7.12 -19.36 8.96
C HIS A 54 -5.75 -20.03 8.95
N ILE A 55 -5.53 -20.95 8.01
CA ILE A 55 -4.24 -21.62 7.83
C ILE A 55 -3.38 -20.76 6.91
N GLU A 56 -2.41 -20.07 7.49
CA GLU A 56 -1.47 -19.27 6.72
C GLU A 56 -0.53 -20.14 5.89
N ARG A 57 -0.27 -19.72 4.65
CA ARG A 57 0.67 -20.37 3.74
C ARG A 57 1.84 -19.45 3.47
N LYS A 58 3.06 -19.96 3.66
CA LYS A 58 4.30 -19.23 3.34
C LYS A 58 4.43 -18.90 1.84
N LYS A 59 4.02 -19.83 0.96
CA LYS A 59 4.03 -19.65 -0.50
C LYS A 59 2.62 -19.82 -1.03
N LYS A 60 2.15 -18.90 -1.87
CA LYS A 60 0.86 -19.07 -2.56
C LYS A 60 1.11 -19.87 -3.85
N PRO A 61 0.42 -20.99 -4.08
CA PRO A 61 0.72 -21.92 -5.17
C PRO A 61 0.13 -21.53 -6.53
N TYR A 62 -0.66 -20.46 -6.59
CA TYR A 62 -1.54 -20.17 -7.74
C TYR A 62 -0.91 -19.32 -8.84
N ASN A 63 0.18 -18.61 -8.55
CA ASN A 63 0.85 -17.78 -9.55
C ASN A 63 2.33 -17.56 -9.17
N ASN A 64 3.21 -17.53 -10.16
CA ASN A 64 4.64 -17.32 -9.95
C ASN A 64 5.01 -15.84 -9.79
N ASN A 65 4.14 -14.91 -10.24
CA ASN A 65 4.41 -13.48 -10.25
C ASN A 65 3.48 -12.67 -9.33
N ILE A 66 3.22 -13.18 -8.12
CA ILE A 66 2.35 -12.51 -7.14
C ILE A 66 2.86 -11.10 -6.81
N GLY A 67 4.18 -10.91 -6.77
CA GLY A 67 4.78 -9.60 -6.50
C GLY A 67 4.34 -8.55 -7.52
N PHE A 68 4.27 -8.88 -8.80
CA PHE A 68 3.76 -7.96 -9.83
C PHE A 68 2.29 -7.61 -9.62
N TYR A 69 1.42 -8.61 -9.43
CA TYR A 69 -0.02 -8.37 -9.24
C TYR A 69 -0.30 -7.56 -7.98
N THR A 70 0.37 -7.88 -6.86
CA THR A 70 0.23 -7.11 -5.62
C THR A 70 0.69 -5.66 -5.79
N LYS A 71 1.80 -5.41 -6.51
CA LYS A 71 2.23 -4.05 -6.84
C LYS A 71 1.20 -3.31 -7.69
N ARG A 72 0.72 -3.94 -8.77
CA ARG A 72 -0.29 -3.37 -9.68
C ARG A 72 -1.57 -3.01 -8.93
N ASN A 73 -2.10 -3.93 -8.13
CA ASN A 73 -3.31 -3.70 -7.35
C ASN A 73 -3.11 -2.60 -6.30
N ALA A 74 -1.96 -2.57 -5.60
CA ALA A 74 -1.65 -1.51 -4.65
C ALA A 74 -1.61 -0.12 -5.30
N LEU A 75 -1.08 -0.01 -6.53
CA LEU A 75 -1.09 1.24 -7.29
C LEU A 75 -2.52 1.65 -7.71
N ARG A 76 -3.38 0.70 -8.09
CA ARG A 76 -4.81 0.99 -8.33
C ARG A 76 -5.48 1.59 -7.09
N VAL A 77 -5.21 1.03 -5.91
CA VAL A 77 -5.72 1.58 -4.63
C VAL A 77 -5.19 2.99 -4.40
N ALA A 78 -3.89 3.19 -4.59
CA ALA A 78 -3.25 4.48 -4.38
C ALA A 78 -3.85 5.57 -5.28
N GLU A 79 -4.03 5.27 -6.57
CA GLU A 79 -4.58 6.19 -7.57
C GLU A 79 -6.05 6.56 -7.34
N VAL A 80 -6.84 5.67 -6.72
CA VAL A 80 -8.27 5.93 -6.49
C VAL A 80 -8.52 6.55 -5.11
N TRP A 81 -7.82 6.08 -4.07
CA TRP A 81 -8.23 6.30 -2.68
C TRP A 81 -7.26 7.10 -1.82
N MET A 82 -5.99 7.24 -2.23
CA MET A 82 -4.95 7.82 -1.37
C MET A 82 -4.63 9.29 -1.67
N ASP A 83 -5.30 9.92 -2.64
CA ASP A 83 -5.08 11.33 -2.99
C ASP A 83 -3.58 11.64 -3.18
N ASP A 84 -3.09 12.75 -2.62
CA ASP A 84 -1.68 13.10 -2.67
C ASP A 84 -0.80 12.08 -1.95
N TYR A 85 -1.30 11.34 -0.97
CA TYR A 85 -0.53 10.31 -0.25
C TYR A 85 -0.16 9.10 -1.10
N LYS A 86 -0.66 9.01 -2.33
CA LYS A 86 -0.32 7.94 -3.26
C LYS A 86 1.19 7.81 -3.46
N TRP A 87 1.95 8.91 -3.45
CA TRP A 87 3.42 8.90 -3.65
C TRP A 87 4.15 8.00 -2.66
N HIS A 88 3.64 7.83 -1.43
CA HIS A 88 4.23 6.91 -0.45
C HIS A 88 4.23 5.46 -0.95
N VAL A 89 3.21 5.07 -1.72
CA VAL A 89 3.12 3.73 -2.33
C VAL A 89 4.15 3.56 -3.43
N TYR A 90 4.35 4.58 -4.28
CA TYR A 90 5.38 4.55 -5.32
C TYR A 90 6.77 4.39 -4.70
N ILE A 91 7.07 5.17 -3.66
CA ILE A 91 8.37 5.10 -2.98
C ILE A 91 8.54 3.76 -2.25
N ALA A 92 7.51 3.26 -1.57
CA ALA A 92 7.57 1.97 -0.88
C ALA A 92 7.90 0.80 -1.82
N TRP A 93 7.47 0.88 -3.07
CA TRP A 93 7.77 -0.11 -4.11
C TRP A 93 9.00 0.23 -4.97
N ASN A 94 9.72 1.31 -4.64
CA ASN A 94 10.85 1.85 -5.39
C ASN A 94 10.51 2.10 -6.87
N LEU A 95 9.36 2.70 -7.13
CA LEU A 95 8.88 3.04 -8.46
C LEU A 95 9.13 4.52 -8.76
N PRO A 96 9.50 4.87 -10.01
CA PRO A 96 9.51 6.24 -10.46
C PRO A 96 8.15 6.91 -10.22
N LEU A 97 8.16 8.16 -9.75
CA LEU A 97 6.94 8.96 -9.57
C LEU A 97 6.30 9.30 -10.91
N GLU A 98 7.14 9.53 -11.93
CA GLU A 98 6.74 9.73 -13.30
C GLU A 98 6.95 8.43 -14.08
N ASN A 99 5.89 7.91 -14.70
CA ASN A 99 5.89 6.68 -15.47
C ASN A 99 6.43 5.45 -14.68
N PRO A 100 5.63 4.87 -13.76
CA PRO A 100 6.07 3.75 -12.92
C PRO A 100 6.35 2.45 -13.69
N GLY A 101 6.11 2.41 -15.01
CA GLY A 101 6.34 1.22 -15.85
C GLY A 101 5.39 0.06 -15.59
N ILE A 102 4.35 0.26 -14.77
CA ILE A 102 3.32 -0.73 -14.45
C ILE A 102 1.98 -0.20 -14.98
N ASP A 103 1.40 -0.93 -15.93
CA ASP A 103 0.05 -0.66 -16.41
C ASP A 103 -0.98 -1.10 -15.37
N ILE A 104 -1.60 -0.12 -14.72
CA ILE A 104 -2.65 -0.35 -13.72
C ILE A 104 -4.03 -0.48 -14.35
N GLY A 105 -4.18 -0.29 -15.67
CA GLY A 105 -5.46 -0.24 -16.37
C GLY A 105 -6.31 0.99 -16.01
N ASP A 106 -7.53 1.05 -16.55
CA ASP A 106 -8.45 2.15 -16.27
C ASP A 106 -9.00 2.08 -14.83
N VAL A 107 -9.08 3.24 -14.19
CA VAL A 107 -9.64 3.46 -12.85
C VAL A 107 -10.73 4.53 -12.85
N SER A 108 -11.15 5.01 -14.01
CA SER A 108 -12.13 6.09 -14.19
C SER A 108 -13.45 5.79 -13.48
N GLU A 109 -13.98 4.57 -13.64
CA GLU A 109 -15.21 4.12 -13.00
C GLU A 109 -15.11 4.15 -11.47
N ARG A 110 -13.97 3.72 -10.91
CA ARG A 110 -13.73 3.72 -9.47
C ARG A 110 -13.63 5.15 -8.91
N LYS A 111 -12.96 6.05 -9.65
CA LYS A 111 -12.91 7.49 -9.32
C LYS A 111 -14.31 8.13 -9.40
N ALA A 112 -15.12 7.76 -10.39
CA ALA A 112 -16.49 8.23 -10.53
C ALA A 112 -17.39 7.76 -9.37
N LEU A 113 -17.27 6.49 -8.98
CA LEU A 113 -17.96 5.93 -7.82
C LEU A 113 -17.60 6.66 -6.52
N ARG A 114 -16.32 6.89 -6.28
CA ARG A 114 -15.85 7.67 -5.12
C ARG A 114 -16.50 9.05 -5.08
N LYS A 115 -16.61 9.71 -6.24
CA LYS A 115 -17.26 11.02 -6.38
C LYS A 115 -18.77 10.94 -6.15
N SER A 116 -19.46 9.94 -6.70
CA SER A 116 -20.91 9.79 -6.56
C SER A 116 -21.34 9.52 -5.12
N LEU A 117 -20.55 8.73 -4.39
CA LEU A 117 -20.77 8.45 -2.97
C LEU A 117 -20.35 9.60 -2.05
N LYS A 118 -19.76 10.67 -2.60
CA LYS A 118 -19.25 11.83 -1.85
C LYS A 118 -18.30 11.40 -0.72
N CYS A 119 -17.43 10.43 -1.02
CA CYS A 119 -16.48 9.91 -0.03
C CYS A 119 -15.50 11.01 0.40
N LYS A 120 -15.01 10.88 1.64
CA LYS A 120 -14.03 11.79 2.22
C LYS A 120 -12.65 11.64 1.54
N ASN A 121 -11.77 12.60 1.80
CA ASN A 121 -10.39 12.53 1.34
C ASN A 121 -9.54 11.63 2.27
N PHE A 122 -8.40 11.18 1.77
CA PHE A 122 -7.50 10.30 2.51
C PHE A 122 -6.89 10.98 3.74
N GLN A 123 -6.72 12.30 3.69
CA GLN A 123 -6.33 13.09 4.86
C GLN A 123 -7.27 12.85 6.05
N TRP A 124 -8.59 12.89 5.80
CA TRP A 124 -9.58 12.63 6.85
C TRP A 124 -9.43 11.23 7.45
N TYR A 125 -9.14 10.22 6.63
CA TYR A 125 -8.88 8.85 7.11
C TYR A 125 -7.68 8.82 8.06
N LEU A 126 -6.58 9.46 7.68
CA LEU A 126 -5.40 9.53 8.54
C LEU A 126 -5.67 10.30 9.83
N ASP A 127 -6.53 11.32 9.81
CA ASP A 127 -6.82 12.13 11.00
C ASP A 127 -7.80 11.48 11.97
N HIS A 128 -8.77 10.70 11.47
CA HIS A 128 -9.90 10.21 12.26
C HIS A 128 -9.98 8.69 12.40
N VAL A 129 -9.37 7.94 11.48
CA VAL A 129 -9.45 6.47 11.46
C VAL A 129 -8.12 5.84 11.84
N TYR A 130 -7.00 6.39 11.37
CA TYR A 130 -5.67 5.87 11.69
C TYR A 130 -4.64 6.96 12.04
N PRO A 131 -4.86 7.72 13.13
CA PRO A 131 -3.98 8.83 13.55
C PRO A 131 -2.58 8.39 13.96
N GLU A 132 -2.40 7.13 14.37
CA GLU A 132 -1.11 6.58 14.78
C GLU A 132 -0.17 6.29 13.59
N MET A 133 -0.67 6.36 12.35
CA MET A 133 0.16 6.18 11.17
C MET A 133 1.18 7.33 11.05
N ARG A 134 2.46 6.98 11.00
CA ARG A 134 3.54 7.94 10.77
C ARG A 134 3.42 8.60 9.40
N ARG A 135 3.49 9.93 9.37
CA ARG A 135 3.39 10.74 8.14
C ARG A 135 4.76 11.34 7.82
N TYR A 136 5.19 11.23 6.56
CA TYR A 136 6.48 11.76 6.12
C TYR A 136 6.28 12.99 5.23
N ASN A 137 5.84 14.11 5.81
CA ASN A 137 5.44 15.28 5.02
C ASN A 137 6.62 16.04 4.37
N ASN A 138 7.84 15.86 4.88
CA ASN A 138 9.03 16.60 4.44
C ASN A 138 10.12 15.65 3.92
N THR A 139 9.80 14.71 3.03
CA THR A 139 10.84 13.82 2.46
C THR A 139 11.73 14.64 1.51
N ILE A 140 13.03 14.78 1.82
CA ILE A 140 13.99 15.51 0.96
C ILE A 140 14.53 14.59 -0.14
N ALA A 141 14.76 13.32 0.20
CA ALA A 141 15.29 12.34 -0.73
C ALA A 141 14.72 10.97 -0.41
N TYR A 142 14.66 10.11 -1.43
CA TYR A 142 14.38 8.69 -1.28
C TYR A 142 15.25 7.90 -2.25
N GLY A 143 15.51 6.64 -1.94
CA GLY A 143 16.29 5.75 -2.79
C GLY A 143 17.43 5.08 -2.04
N GLU A 144 18.47 4.70 -2.78
CA GLU A 144 19.65 4.05 -2.23
C GLU A 144 20.69 5.06 -1.76
N LEU A 145 21.36 4.75 -0.65
CA LEU A 145 22.53 5.46 -0.17
C LEU A 145 23.79 4.83 -0.74
N ARG A 146 24.39 5.48 -1.74
CA ARG A 146 25.59 5.03 -2.44
C ARG A 146 26.85 5.74 -1.94
N ASN A 147 27.92 4.98 -1.76
CA ASN A 147 29.24 5.55 -1.47
C ASN A 147 29.88 6.07 -2.76
N ASN A 148 30.31 7.33 -2.79
CA ASN A 148 30.93 7.93 -3.97
C ASN A 148 32.26 7.26 -4.38
N LYS A 149 32.98 6.65 -3.44
CA LYS A 149 34.24 5.93 -3.67
C LYS A 149 34.03 4.47 -4.06
N ALA A 150 32.84 3.93 -3.85
CA ALA A 150 32.50 2.54 -4.16
C ALA A 150 31.07 2.49 -4.72
N LYS A 151 30.96 2.74 -6.03
CA LYS A 151 29.67 2.98 -6.72
C LYS A 151 28.76 1.76 -6.79
N ASP A 152 29.33 0.56 -6.66
CA ASP A 152 28.62 -0.71 -6.77
C ASP A 152 28.08 -1.22 -5.42
N VAL A 153 28.35 -0.50 -4.31
CA VAL A 153 27.87 -0.85 -2.97
C VAL A 153 26.96 0.22 -2.38
N CYS A 154 25.90 -0.26 -1.75
CA CYS A 154 24.84 0.52 -1.13
C CYS A 154 24.77 0.21 0.37
N LEU A 155 24.32 1.20 1.16
CA LEU A 155 24.00 1.00 2.57
C LEU A 155 22.80 0.05 2.70
N ASP A 156 22.98 -1.05 3.41
CA ASP A 156 21.97 -2.07 3.64
C ASP A 156 21.70 -2.22 5.15
N GLN A 157 20.51 -2.68 5.52
CA GLN A 157 20.19 -3.00 6.92
C GLN A 157 21.02 -4.19 7.43
N GLY A 158 21.40 -5.11 6.54
CA GLY A 158 22.10 -6.34 6.91
C GLY A 158 21.20 -7.33 7.69
N PRO A 159 21.81 -8.37 8.28
CA PRO A 159 21.10 -9.36 9.08
C PRO A 159 20.38 -8.72 10.29
N GLN A 160 19.16 -9.15 10.57
CA GLN A 160 18.36 -8.60 11.67
C GLN A 160 19.01 -8.81 13.06
N GLU A 161 19.78 -9.88 13.24
CA GLU A 161 20.29 -10.32 14.55
C GLU A 161 21.28 -9.32 15.19
N ASN A 162 22.10 -8.64 14.38
CA ASN A 162 23.16 -7.77 14.88
C ASN A 162 22.83 -6.28 14.82
N HIS A 163 21.69 -5.90 14.24
CA HIS A 163 21.27 -4.50 14.01
C HIS A 163 22.38 -3.59 13.43
N THR A 164 23.35 -4.17 12.74
CA THR A 164 24.53 -3.47 12.23
C THR A 164 24.35 -3.29 10.74
N ALA A 165 24.25 -2.04 10.30
CA ALA A 165 24.18 -1.73 8.88
C ALA A 165 25.46 -2.15 8.16
N ILE A 166 25.31 -2.67 6.95
CA ILE A 166 26.43 -3.17 6.13
C ILE A 166 26.50 -2.43 4.80
N LEU A 167 27.61 -2.60 4.08
CA LEU A 167 27.69 -2.29 2.66
C LEU A 167 27.44 -3.58 1.86
N TYR A 168 26.52 -3.53 0.91
CA TYR A 168 26.14 -4.68 0.09
C TYR A 168 25.98 -4.26 -1.38
N PRO A 169 26.14 -5.17 -2.37
CA PRO A 169 25.85 -4.84 -3.77
C PRO A 169 24.49 -4.16 -3.92
N CYS A 170 24.47 -3.04 -4.64
CA CYS A 170 23.25 -2.28 -4.88
C CYS A 170 22.24 -3.13 -5.66
N HIS A 171 21.02 -3.29 -5.14
CA HIS A 171 20.00 -4.12 -5.78
C HIS A 171 18.67 -3.40 -6.01
N GLY A 172 18.41 -2.24 -5.41
CA GLY A 172 17.20 -1.44 -5.68
C GLY A 172 15.94 -1.94 -4.99
N TRP A 173 16.09 -2.71 -3.90
CA TRP A 173 14.97 -3.26 -3.13
C TRP A 173 15.13 -2.89 -1.66
N GLY A 174 14.04 -2.91 -0.90
CA GLY A 174 14.15 -2.90 0.56
C GLY A 174 15.03 -4.08 1.01
N PRO A 175 15.98 -3.87 1.95
CA PRO A 175 16.10 -2.73 2.88
C PRO A 175 17.06 -1.59 2.45
N GLN A 176 17.55 -1.56 1.21
CA GLN A 176 18.47 -0.52 0.72
C GLN A 176 17.78 0.80 0.36
N VAL A 177 16.49 0.74 0.04
CA VAL A 177 15.69 1.91 -0.31
C VAL A 177 15.17 2.56 0.98
N ARG A 178 15.56 3.81 1.23
CA ARG A 178 15.21 4.56 2.45
C ARG A 178 14.63 5.92 2.12
N LEU A 179 13.76 6.39 3.02
CA LEU A 179 13.26 7.76 3.05
C LEU A 179 14.20 8.62 3.90
N CYS A 180 14.67 9.73 3.37
CA CYS A 180 15.40 10.75 4.10
C CYS A 180 14.44 11.90 4.45
N PRO A 181 13.90 11.94 5.68
CA PRO A 181 13.12 13.08 6.12
C PRO A 181 14.01 14.31 6.25
N GLY A 182 13.46 15.46 5.91
CA GLY A 182 14.07 16.74 6.21
C GLY A 182 14.07 17.00 7.70
N LEU A 183 15.20 17.51 8.19
CA LEU A 183 15.26 18.11 9.51
C LEU A 183 14.29 19.30 9.48
N GLY A 184 13.18 19.18 10.21
CA GLY A 184 12.29 20.32 10.44
C GLY A 184 13.13 21.47 11.00
N ARG A 185 13.01 22.65 10.39
CA ARG A 185 13.43 23.89 11.05
C ARG A 185 12.49 24.20 12.19
#